data_AF-A0A0U2VX46-F1
#
_entry.id   AF-A0A0U2VX46-F1
#
_cell.length_a   1.000
_cell.length_b   1.000
_cell.length_c   1.000
_cell.angle_alpha   90.00
_cell.angle_beta   90.00
_cell.angle_gamma   90.00
#
_symmetry.space_group_name_H-M   'P 1'
#
loop_
_entity.id
_entity.type
_entity.pdbx_description
1 polymer ?
#
loop_
_entity_poly.entity_id
_entity_poly.type
_entity_poly.pdbx_seq_one_letter_code
_entity_poly.pdbx_strand_id
1 'polypeptide(L)'
;MKWKSKALWLSLSIIVFITLLGLAVYFESAVYLYAASALPVVIVPLLPDMAKHRYADAAKNKNVRFAKLTIGGDPMLAISFSPGYIRWKRATGKLYFQWSQISGNPELDETPGQGHKEASLTVLPFDLSVHPRKQGWVGIDLGQLAQRAGTLPYTAGEVTRLLIRMSDLEAVVMPVAPQTGLPSGTGKQLQV
;
A
#
# COMPACT_ATOMS: atom_id res chain seq x y z
N MET A 1 3.28 5.69 -19.73
CA MET A 1 4.34 6.28 -20.57
C MET A 1 4.99 7.58 -20.00
N LYS A 2 4.40 8.26 -19.00
CA LYS A 2 4.92 9.53 -18.42
C LYS A 2 6.14 9.43 -17.48
N TRP A 3 6.59 8.21 -17.14
CA TRP A 3 7.70 8.00 -16.19
C TRP A 3 9.08 8.13 -16.84
N LYS A 4 9.22 7.65 -18.09
CA LYS A 4 10.49 7.73 -18.84
C LYS A 4 10.92 9.18 -19.07
N SER A 5 9.98 10.09 -19.34
CA SER A 5 10.28 11.51 -19.57
C SER A 5 10.74 12.25 -18.30
N LYS A 6 10.16 11.95 -17.13
CA LYS A 6 10.58 12.56 -15.86
C LYS A 6 11.96 12.08 -15.41
N ALA A 7 12.24 10.78 -15.57
CA ALA A 7 13.56 10.22 -15.29
C ALA A 7 14.64 10.83 -16.21
N LEU A 8 14.33 10.98 -17.51
CA LEU A 8 15.20 11.68 -18.46
C LEU A 8 15.48 13.12 -18.07
N TRP A 9 14.46 13.87 -17.66
CA TRP A 9 14.61 15.26 -17.19
C TRP A 9 15.52 15.37 -15.96
N LEU A 10 15.37 14.44 -15.00
CA LEU A 10 16.20 14.40 -13.81
C LEU A 10 17.65 14.06 -14.15
N SER A 11 17.88 13.07 -15.01
CA SER A 11 19.21 12.73 -15.51
C SER A 11 19.87 13.91 -16.23
N LEU A 12 19.13 14.60 -17.11
CA LEU A 12 19.63 15.77 -17.82
C LEU A 12 20.02 16.89 -16.84
N SER A 13 19.20 17.11 -15.80
CA SER A 13 19.49 18.13 -14.79
C SER A 13 20.74 17.81 -13.96
N ILE A 14 21.00 16.54 -13.66
CA ILE A 14 22.24 16.12 -12.98
C ILE A 14 23.45 16.38 -13.88
N ILE A 15 23.35 16.05 -15.17
CA ILE A 15 24.43 16.31 -16.13
C ILE A 15 24.73 17.81 -16.18
N VAL A 16 23.71 18.66 -16.35
CA VAL A 16 23.86 20.12 -16.37
C VAL A 16 24.51 20.64 -15.08
N PHE A 17 24.11 20.12 -13.92
CA PHE A 17 24.71 20.49 -12.63
C PHE A 17 26.20 20.16 -12.56
N ILE A 18 26.59 18.93 -12.96
CA ILE A 18 28.00 18.51 -13.00
C ILE A 18 28.80 19.36 -14.00
N THR A 19 28.22 19.63 -15.17
CA THR A 19 28.86 20.47 -16.20
C THR A 19 29.11 21.88 -15.69
N LEU A 20 28.12 22.51 -15.04
CA LEU A 20 28.28 23.84 -14.44
C LEU A 20 29.34 23.87 -13.35
N LEU A 21 29.43 22.82 -12.52
CA LEU A 21 30.49 22.68 -11.53
C LEU A 21 31.87 22.60 -12.18
N GLY A 22 32.02 21.79 -13.24
CA GLY A 22 33.26 21.70 -14.00
C GLY A 22 33.67 23.03 -14.65
N LEU A 23 32.71 23.74 -15.25
CA LEU A 23 32.91 25.08 -15.81
C LEU A 23 33.28 26.10 -14.73
N ALA A 24 32.67 26.04 -13.55
CA ALA A 24 32.97 26.94 -12.44
C ALA A 24 34.44 26.81 -12.00
N VAL A 25 34.94 25.58 -11.91
CA VAL A 25 36.34 25.30 -11.56
C VAL A 25 37.29 25.71 -12.68
N TYR A 26 36.96 25.39 -13.93
CA TYR A 26 37.82 25.68 -15.08
C TYR A 26 37.97 27.19 -15.36
N PHE A 27 36.91 27.96 -15.17
CA PHE A 27 36.90 29.41 -15.41
C PHE A 27 37.04 30.25 -14.12
N GLU A 28 37.22 29.63 -12.97
CA GLU A 28 37.29 30.28 -11.64
C GLU A 28 36.14 31.28 -11.39
N SER A 29 34.96 31.00 -11.95
CA SER A 29 33.86 31.96 -11.98
C SER A 29 32.81 31.66 -10.91
N ALA A 30 32.62 32.64 -10.03
CA ALA A 30 31.57 32.61 -9.02
C ALA A 30 30.15 32.53 -9.62
N VAL A 31 29.95 33.03 -10.84
CA VAL A 31 28.63 33.04 -11.51
C VAL A 31 28.14 31.60 -11.75
N TYR A 32 29.01 30.70 -12.19
CA TYR A 32 28.65 29.29 -12.41
C TYR A 32 28.42 28.54 -11.10
N LEU A 33 29.10 28.91 -10.02
CA LEU A 33 28.85 28.40 -8.66
C LEU A 33 27.47 28.81 -8.15
N TYR A 34 27.06 30.06 -8.36
CA TYR A 34 25.71 30.53 -8.02
C TYR A 34 24.62 29.85 -8.86
N ALA A 35 24.88 29.66 -10.16
CA ALA A 35 23.95 28.93 -11.02
C ALA A 35 23.80 27.46 -10.58
N ALA A 36 24.91 26.80 -10.23
CA ALA A 36 24.91 25.44 -9.72
C ALA A 36 24.17 25.32 -8.39
N SER A 37 24.31 26.27 -7.47
CA SER A 37 23.63 26.23 -6.17
C SER A 37 22.12 26.48 -6.24
N ALA A 38 21.64 27.19 -7.26
CA ALA A 38 20.20 27.41 -7.48
C ALA A 38 19.48 26.18 -8.08
N LEU A 39 20.20 25.32 -8.82
CA LEU A 39 19.65 24.15 -9.49
C LEU A 39 18.90 23.18 -8.55
N PRO A 40 19.46 22.77 -7.38
CA PRO A 40 18.76 21.92 -6.42
C PRO A 40 17.38 22.45 -6.00
N VAL A 41 17.25 23.78 -5.83
CA VAL A 41 16.00 24.42 -5.43
C VAL A 41 14.91 24.24 -6.50
N VAL A 42 15.30 24.27 -7.78
CA VAL A 42 14.40 24.06 -8.91
C VAL A 42 14.09 22.57 -9.13
N ILE A 43 15.06 21.68 -8.91
CA ILE A 43 14.90 20.23 -9.14
C ILE A 43 13.98 19.58 -8.12
N VAL A 44 14.06 19.98 -6.85
CA VAL A 44 13.32 19.35 -5.75
C VAL A 44 11.80 19.29 -5.98
N PRO A 45 11.09 20.37 -6.37
CA PRO A 45 9.65 20.29 -6.65
C PRO A 45 9.30 19.45 -7.88
N LEU A 46 10.26 19.21 -8.79
CA LEU A 46 10.09 18.39 -9.99
C LEU A 46 10.36 16.90 -9.75
N LEU A 47 10.90 16.52 -8.59
CA LEU A 47 11.10 15.12 -8.23
C LEU A 47 9.77 14.35 -8.23
N PRO A 48 9.65 13.25 -8.99
CA PRO A 48 8.48 12.40 -8.89
C PRO A 48 8.37 11.84 -7.47
N ASP A 49 7.23 12.06 -6.82
CA ASP A 49 6.93 11.45 -5.52
C ASP A 49 6.97 9.93 -5.71
N MET A 50 8.05 9.31 -5.25
CA MET A 50 8.25 7.88 -5.42
C MET A 50 7.19 7.18 -4.58
N ALA A 51 6.31 6.44 -5.24
CA ALA A 51 5.31 5.60 -4.58
C ALA A 51 6.02 4.60 -3.66
N LYS A 52 6.20 4.97 -2.40
CA LYS A 52 6.84 4.12 -1.40
C LYS A 52 5.80 3.12 -0.92
N HIS A 53 6.04 1.85 -1.23
CA HIS A 53 5.40 0.74 -0.54
C HIS A 53 5.61 0.93 0.97
N ARG A 54 4.53 0.80 1.73
CA ARG A 54 4.57 0.96 3.19
C ARG A 54 4.51 -0.42 3.81
N TYR A 55 5.33 -0.62 4.83
CA TYR A 55 5.35 -1.87 5.58
C TYR A 55 4.73 -1.59 6.95
N ALA A 56 3.57 -2.18 7.18
CA ALA A 56 2.92 -2.22 8.48
C ALA A 56 3.53 -3.39 9.26
N ASP A 57 4.31 -3.04 10.28
CA ASP A 57 4.94 -3.97 11.21
C ASP A 57 4.57 -3.51 12.61
N ALA A 58 3.64 -4.22 13.27
CA ALA A 58 3.15 -3.84 14.59
C ALA A 58 4.22 -4.01 15.68
N ALA A 59 5.19 -4.91 15.48
CA ALA A 59 6.28 -5.10 16.42
C ALA A 59 7.25 -3.91 16.44
N LYS A 60 7.37 -3.20 15.31
CA LYS A 60 8.29 -2.05 15.16
C LYS A 60 7.60 -0.70 15.20
N ASN A 61 6.30 -0.63 14.92
CA ASN A 61 5.59 0.62 14.74
C ASN A 61 4.38 0.72 15.65
N LYS A 62 4.48 1.56 16.69
CA LYS A 62 3.40 1.83 17.65
C LYS A 62 2.14 2.43 17.01
N ASN A 63 2.23 2.91 15.76
CA ASN A 63 1.12 3.52 15.03
C ASN A 63 0.26 2.53 14.25
N VAL A 64 0.58 1.22 14.29
CA VAL A 64 -0.22 0.18 13.64
C VAL A 64 -0.49 -0.93 14.65
N ARG A 65 -1.76 -1.30 14.82
CA ARG A 65 -2.16 -2.42 15.67
C ARG A 65 -3.00 -3.41 14.87
N PHE A 66 -2.84 -4.68 15.20
CA PHE A 66 -3.60 -5.77 14.62
C PHE A 66 -4.49 -6.37 15.70
N ALA A 67 -5.80 -6.35 15.49
CA ALA A 67 -6.78 -6.95 16.38
C ALA A 67 -7.61 -7.98 15.61
N LYS A 68 -7.88 -9.14 16.21
CA LYS A 68 -8.85 -10.09 15.66
C LYS A 68 -10.22 -9.76 16.27
N LEU A 69 -11.17 -9.42 15.43
CA LEU A 69 -12.54 -9.15 15.80
C LEU A 69 -13.42 -10.27 15.26
N THR A 70 -14.42 -10.68 16.04
CA THR A 70 -15.47 -11.57 15.54
C THR A 70 -16.72 -10.74 15.34
N ILE A 71 -17.12 -10.51 14.10
CA ILE A 71 -18.30 -9.70 13.76
C ILE A 71 -19.34 -10.65 13.15
N GLY A 72 -20.45 -10.86 13.85
CA GLY A 72 -21.53 -11.72 13.35
C GLY A 72 -21.16 -13.20 13.20
N GLY A 73 -20.15 -13.67 13.95
CA GLY A 73 -19.65 -15.05 13.87
C GLY A 73 -18.50 -15.24 12.87
N ASP A 74 -18.22 -14.25 12.02
CA ASP A 74 -17.11 -14.30 11.07
C ASP A 74 -15.84 -13.68 11.68
N PRO A 75 -14.70 -14.40 11.66
CA PRO A 75 -13.42 -13.85 12.10
C PRO A 75 -12.91 -12.82 11.10
N MET A 76 -12.71 -11.60 11.57
CA MET A 76 -12.16 -10.48 10.83
C MET A 76 -10.88 -9.97 11.49
N LEU A 77 -9.90 -9.59 10.67
CA LEU A 77 -8.73 -8.84 11.08
C LEU A 77 -9.03 -7.35 10.98
N ALA A 78 -8.91 -6.64 12.10
CA ALA A 78 -8.87 -5.19 12.15
C ALA A 78 -7.42 -4.70 12.19
N ILE A 79 -7.07 -3.84 11.25
CA ILE A 79 -5.81 -3.09 11.25
C ILE A 79 -6.14 -1.66 11.62
N SER A 80 -5.84 -1.26 12.85
CA SER A 80 -6.01 0.12 13.30
C SER A 80 -4.71 0.90 13.15
N PHE A 81 -4.83 2.18 12.81
CA PHE A 81 -3.68 3.05 12.61
C PHE A 81 -3.97 4.48 13.06
N SER A 82 -2.91 5.16 13.52
CA SER A 82 -3.01 6.56 13.95
C SER A 82 -3.51 7.46 12.80
N PRO A 83 -4.34 8.47 13.07
CA PRO A 83 -4.75 9.45 12.06
C PRO A 83 -3.55 10.05 11.32
N GLY A 84 -3.64 10.13 9.99
CA GLY A 84 -2.53 10.61 9.15
C GLY A 84 -1.43 9.59 8.86
N TYR A 85 -1.49 8.38 9.44
CA TYR A 85 -0.59 7.29 9.09
C TYR A 85 -0.71 6.97 7.61
N ILE A 86 -1.92 6.74 7.09
CA ILE A 86 -2.17 6.55 5.65
C ILE A 86 -2.41 7.90 4.97
N ARG A 87 -1.59 8.22 3.96
CA ARG A 87 -1.76 9.44 3.15
C ARG A 87 -2.61 9.15 1.92
N TRP A 88 -3.93 9.08 2.07
CA TRP A 88 -4.90 8.70 1.03
C TRP A 88 -4.76 9.46 -0.29
N LYS A 89 -4.57 10.79 -0.24
CA LYS A 89 -4.39 11.63 -1.45
C LYS A 89 -3.14 11.27 -2.27
N ARG A 90 -2.18 10.58 -1.66
CA ARG A 90 -0.92 10.14 -2.29
C ARG A 90 -0.73 8.63 -2.19
N ALA A 91 -1.79 7.90 -1.91
CA ALA A 91 -1.74 6.46 -1.68
C ALA A 91 -1.66 5.71 -3.01
N THR A 92 -0.50 5.78 -3.66
CA THR A 92 -0.23 5.13 -4.96
C THR A 92 0.54 3.81 -4.79
N GLY A 93 0.52 3.22 -3.59
CA GLY A 93 1.32 2.07 -3.24
C GLY A 93 0.55 1.06 -2.40
N LYS A 94 1.19 -0.08 -2.18
CA LYS A 94 0.65 -1.17 -1.36
C LYS A 94 1.09 -1.05 0.10
N LEU A 95 0.17 -1.34 1.02
CA LEU A 95 0.47 -1.53 2.43
C LEU A 95 0.74 -3.02 2.68
N TYR A 96 1.99 -3.38 2.93
CA TYR A 96 2.38 -4.77 3.19
C TYR A 96 2.45 -5.04 4.69
N PHE A 97 1.91 -6.18 5.11
CA PHE A 97 2.02 -6.69 6.47
C PHE A 97 2.36 -8.19 6.42
N GLN A 98 2.89 -8.72 7.52
CA GLN A 98 3.33 -10.11 7.59
C GLN A 98 2.26 -10.99 8.23
N TRP A 99 1.88 -12.08 7.56
CA TRP A 99 0.88 -13.03 8.02
C TRP A 99 1.20 -13.64 9.39
N SER A 100 2.48 -13.95 9.64
CA SER A 100 2.92 -14.57 10.90
C SER A 100 2.68 -13.69 12.14
N GLN A 101 2.60 -12.36 11.97
CA GLN A 101 2.29 -11.45 13.07
C GLN A 101 0.82 -11.57 13.51
N ILE A 102 -0.06 -11.94 12.59
CA ILE A 102 -1.49 -12.11 12.83
C ILE A 102 -1.76 -13.48 13.45
N SER A 103 -1.01 -14.51 13.08
CA SER A 103 -1.17 -15.86 13.62
C SER A 103 -0.57 -16.02 15.03
N GLY A 104 0.49 -15.28 15.36
CA GLY A 104 1.30 -15.53 16.56
C GLY A 104 0.89 -14.80 17.84
N ASN A 105 0.27 -13.61 17.76
CA ASN A 105 -0.16 -12.87 18.95
C ASN A 105 -1.08 -11.69 18.57
N PRO A 106 -2.40 -11.89 18.44
CA PRO A 106 -3.32 -10.77 18.45
C PRO A 106 -3.38 -10.23 19.88
N GLU A 107 -3.02 -8.97 20.12
CA GLU A 107 -3.48 -8.27 21.32
C GLU A 107 -5.01 -8.40 21.33
N LEU A 108 -5.50 -9.19 22.28
CA LEU A 108 -6.91 -9.42 22.51
C LEU A 108 -7.55 -8.14 23.04
N ASP A 109 -8.83 -8.01 22.68
CA ASP A 109 -9.81 -7.08 23.23
C ASP A 109 -9.77 -5.63 22.72
N GLU A 110 -10.28 -5.46 21.50
CA GLU A 110 -11.25 -4.38 21.31
C GLU A 110 -12.65 -4.97 21.18
N THR A 111 -13.39 -4.94 22.28
CA THR A 111 -14.83 -5.19 22.28
C THR A 111 -15.49 -4.24 21.28
N PRO A 112 -16.26 -4.73 20.29
CA PRO A 112 -16.95 -3.86 19.35
C PRO A 112 -17.92 -2.96 20.13
N GLY A 113 -17.56 -1.68 20.26
CA GLY A 113 -18.39 -0.68 20.95
C GLY A 113 -17.68 0.19 21.98
N GLN A 114 -16.45 -0.11 22.41
CA GLN A 114 -15.73 0.77 23.33
C GLN A 114 -14.86 1.80 22.59
N GLY A 115 -15.48 2.96 22.36
CA GLY A 115 -14.81 4.24 22.56
C GLY A 115 -13.75 4.62 21.53
N HIS A 116 -14.16 4.84 20.28
CA HIS A 116 -13.92 6.07 19.49
C HIS A 116 -14.70 5.87 18.17
N LYS A 117 -15.31 6.94 17.63
CA LYS A 117 -15.94 6.89 16.29
C LYS A 117 -14.84 6.67 15.24
N GLU A 118 -14.37 5.44 15.10
CA GLU A 118 -13.36 5.07 14.13
C GLU A 118 -14.03 4.72 12.81
N ALA A 119 -13.77 5.53 11.78
CA ALA A 119 -14.26 5.20 10.45
C ALA A 119 -13.51 3.96 9.96
N SER A 120 -14.28 2.90 9.76
CA SER A 120 -13.78 1.58 9.38
C SER A 120 -14.05 1.34 7.90
N LEU A 121 -13.07 0.81 7.18
CA LEU A 121 -13.19 0.49 5.77
C LEU A 121 -12.92 -0.99 5.53
N THR A 122 -13.86 -1.68 4.90
CA THR A 122 -13.71 -3.09 4.55
C THR A 122 -12.78 -3.24 3.34
N VAL A 123 -11.78 -4.09 3.50
CA VAL A 123 -10.85 -4.53 2.46
C VAL A 123 -11.45 -5.77 1.81
N LEU A 124 -11.49 -5.76 0.48
CA LEU A 124 -12.08 -6.83 -0.32
C LEU A 124 -10.97 -7.73 -0.88
N PRO A 125 -11.28 -8.98 -1.28
CA PRO A 125 -10.28 -9.93 -1.76
C PRO A 125 -9.41 -9.40 -2.91
N PHE A 126 -9.98 -8.59 -3.79
CA PHE A 126 -9.28 -8.02 -4.94
C PHE A 126 -8.34 -6.86 -4.60
N ASP A 127 -8.46 -6.27 -3.40
CA ASP A 127 -7.49 -5.29 -2.91
C ASP A 127 -6.25 -5.98 -2.33
N LEU A 128 -6.35 -7.28 -2.04
CA LEU A 128 -5.30 -8.08 -1.43
C LEU A 128 -4.41 -8.67 -2.52
N SER A 129 -3.11 -8.73 -2.24
CA SER A 129 -2.14 -9.34 -3.13
C SER A 129 -0.94 -9.84 -2.35
N VAL A 130 -0.37 -10.97 -2.75
CA VAL A 130 0.88 -11.46 -2.17
C VAL A 130 2.06 -10.58 -2.59
N HIS A 131 3.02 -10.40 -1.69
CA HIS A 131 4.24 -9.69 -2.02
C HIS A 131 5.09 -10.51 -3.02
N PRO A 132 5.52 -9.93 -4.16
CA PRO A 132 6.13 -10.69 -5.25
C PRO A 132 7.49 -11.32 -4.92
N ARG A 133 8.18 -10.81 -3.89
CA ARG A 133 9.53 -11.27 -3.50
C ARG A 133 9.67 -11.79 -2.07
N LYS A 134 8.64 -11.62 -1.22
CA LYS A 134 8.74 -11.92 0.22
C LYS A 134 7.59 -12.85 0.60
N GLN A 135 7.92 -14.08 0.99
CA GLN A 135 6.91 -15.06 1.37
C GLN A 135 6.23 -14.66 2.68
N GLY A 136 4.93 -14.94 2.79
CA GLY A 136 4.13 -14.61 3.97
C GLY A 136 3.82 -13.11 4.15
N TRP A 137 4.15 -12.27 3.17
CA TRP A 137 3.75 -10.85 3.17
C TRP A 137 2.53 -10.64 2.28
N VAL A 138 1.52 -9.99 2.84
CA VAL A 138 0.27 -9.64 2.17
C VAL A 138 0.21 -8.13 2.01
N GLY A 139 -0.14 -7.67 0.81
CA GLY A 139 -0.23 -6.28 0.42
C GLY A 139 -1.67 -5.85 0.15
N ILE A 140 -2.07 -4.72 0.71
CA ILE A 140 -3.35 -4.05 0.43
C ILE A 140 -3.10 -2.93 -0.58
N ASP A 141 -3.86 -2.89 -1.67
CA ASP A 141 -3.82 -1.81 -2.64
C ASP A 141 -4.54 -0.56 -2.10
N LEU A 142 -3.76 0.41 -1.63
CA LEU A 142 -4.32 1.64 -1.08
C LEU A 142 -4.93 2.56 -2.15
N GLY A 143 -4.57 2.40 -3.42
CA GLY A 143 -5.11 3.19 -4.53
C GLY A 143 -6.56 2.82 -4.81
N GLN A 144 -6.85 1.53 -4.90
CA GLN A 144 -8.22 1.01 -5.03
C GLN A 144 -9.06 1.34 -3.80
N LEU A 145 -8.47 1.18 -2.61
CA LEU A 145 -9.14 1.51 -1.36
C LEU A 145 -9.48 3.00 -1.25
N ALA A 146 -8.59 3.89 -1.70
CA ALA A 146 -8.83 5.34 -1.73
C ALA A 146 -9.97 5.72 -2.68
N GLN A 147 -10.10 5.04 -3.82
CA GLN A 147 -11.20 5.27 -4.76
C GLN A 147 -12.55 4.91 -4.15
N ARG A 148 -12.64 3.74 -3.47
CA ARG A 148 -13.88 3.35 -2.77
C ARG A 148 -14.17 4.22 -1.55
N ALA A 149 -13.15 4.62 -0.81
CA ALA A 149 -13.32 5.55 0.29
C ALA A 149 -13.89 6.90 -0.18
N GLY A 150 -13.52 7.34 -1.39
CA GLY A 150 -14.06 8.58 -1.99
C GLY A 150 -15.56 8.54 -2.32
N THR A 151 -16.18 7.36 -2.41
CA THR A 151 -17.63 7.21 -2.63
C THR A 151 -18.43 7.09 -1.33
N LEU A 152 -17.76 6.97 -0.19
CA LEU A 152 -18.41 6.89 1.12
C LEU A 152 -18.65 8.29 1.70
N PRO A 153 -19.64 8.46 2.60
CA PRO A 153 -19.92 9.74 3.25
C PRO A 153 -18.80 10.21 4.20
N TYR A 154 -17.81 9.36 4.49
CA TYR A 154 -16.64 9.67 5.30
C TYR A 154 -15.48 10.13 4.43
N THR A 155 -14.71 11.11 4.90
CA THR A 155 -13.52 11.53 4.17
C THR A 155 -12.47 10.42 4.31
N ALA A 156 -11.77 10.03 3.23
CA ALA A 156 -10.73 9.01 3.31
C ALA A 156 -9.70 9.29 4.42
N GLY A 157 -9.42 10.57 4.72
CA GLY A 157 -8.54 11.00 5.82
C GLY A 157 -9.02 10.67 7.24
N GLU A 158 -10.28 10.29 7.42
CA GLU A 158 -10.90 9.92 8.69
C GLU A 158 -10.91 8.41 8.92
N VAL A 159 -10.63 7.61 7.88
CA VAL A 159 -10.53 6.16 8.02
C VAL A 159 -9.30 5.85 8.87
N THR A 160 -9.51 5.25 10.04
CA THR A 160 -8.47 4.85 11.01
C THR A 160 -8.37 3.34 11.17
N ARG A 161 -9.30 2.58 10.56
CA ARG A 161 -9.38 1.13 10.69
C ARG A 161 -9.67 0.46 9.35
N LEU A 162 -8.90 -0.57 9.03
CA LEU A 162 -9.17 -1.48 7.91
C LEU A 162 -9.69 -2.81 8.45
N LEU A 163 -10.78 -3.31 7.88
CA LEU A 163 -11.38 -4.60 8.24
C LEU A 163 -11.18 -5.59 7.11
N ILE A 164 -10.60 -6.75 7.39
CA ILE A 164 -10.30 -7.79 6.41
C ILE A 164 -10.89 -9.10 6.91
N ARG A 165 -11.58 -9.86 6.06
CA ARG A 165 -12.04 -11.20 6.46
C ARG A 165 -10.86 -12.15 6.53
N MET A 166 -10.80 -12.98 7.56
CA MET A 166 -9.71 -13.97 7.69
C MET A 166 -9.75 -15.00 6.55
N SER A 167 -10.95 -15.38 6.09
CA SER A 167 -11.14 -16.26 4.92
C SER A 167 -10.44 -15.72 3.67
N ASP A 168 -10.53 -14.41 3.44
CA ASP A 168 -9.99 -13.77 2.25
C ASP A 168 -8.47 -13.70 2.32
N LEU A 169 -7.92 -13.51 3.52
CA LEU A 169 -6.47 -13.56 3.75
C LEU A 169 -5.92 -14.97 3.55
N GLU A 170 -6.60 -15.98 4.07
CA GLU A 170 -6.22 -17.38 3.89
C GLU A 170 -6.24 -17.77 2.42
N ALA A 171 -7.27 -17.38 1.67
CA ALA A 171 -7.37 -17.65 0.22
C ALA A 171 -6.23 -17.02 -0.59
N VAL A 172 -5.71 -15.86 -0.16
CA VAL A 172 -4.61 -15.15 -0.83
C VAL A 172 -3.25 -15.73 -0.45
N VAL A 173 -3.06 -16.13 0.82
CA VAL A 173 -1.78 -16.67 1.33
C VAL A 173 -1.61 -18.15 0.99
N MET A 174 -2.70 -18.90 1.08
CA MET A 174 -2.80 -20.30 0.70
C MET A 174 -3.73 -20.35 -0.51
N PRO A 175 -3.21 -20.18 -1.75
CA PRO A 175 -3.99 -20.49 -2.92
C PRO A 175 -4.31 -21.98 -2.84
N VAL A 176 -5.49 -22.31 -2.31
CA VAL A 176 -6.04 -23.65 -2.38
C VAL A 176 -6.03 -23.98 -3.86
N ALA A 177 -5.31 -25.05 -4.22
CA ALA A 177 -5.25 -25.53 -5.58
C ALA A 177 -6.68 -25.52 -6.15
N PRO A 178 -6.89 -25.05 -7.39
CA PRO A 178 -8.22 -25.07 -7.97
C PRO A 178 -8.72 -26.51 -7.87
N GLN A 179 -9.82 -26.70 -7.14
CA GLN A 179 -10.52 -27.97 -7.14
C GLN A 179 -11.01 -28.17 -8.57
N THR A 180 -10.25 -28.88 -9.40
CA THR A 180 -10.72 -29.52 -10.62
C THR A 180 -11.66 -30.65 -10.23
N GLY A 181 -12.80 -30.27 -9.64
CA GLY A 181 -13.97 -31.12 -9.46
C GLY A 181 -15.01 -30.73 -10.49
N LEU A 182 -14.83 -31.17 -11.74
CA LEU A 182 -15.96 -31.30 -12.64
C LEU A 182 -16.69 -32.59 -12.26
N PRO A 183 -17.97 -32.56 -11.83
CA PRO A 183 -18.79 -33.74 -11.90
C PRO A 183 -19.00 -34.06 -13.38
N SER A 184 -18.37 -35.14 -13.85
CA SER A 184 -18.67 -35.73 -15.16
C SER A 184 -20.09 -36.29 -15.11
N GLY A 185 -21.06 -35.42 -15.41
CA GLY A 185 -22.45 -35.78 -15.64
C GLY A 185 -22.52 -36.67 -16.87
N THR A 186 -22.51 -37.98 -16.64
CA THR A 186 -22.77 -38.99 -17.66
C THR A 186 -24.26 -38.93 -17.99
N GLY A 187 -24.61 -38.03 -18.92
CA GLY A 187 -25.92 -37.99 -19.54
C GLY A 187 -26.12 -39.24 -20.38
N LYS A 188 -26.76 -40.25 -19.80
CA LYS A 188 -27.26 -41.41 -20.56
C LYS A 188 -28.48 -40.95 -21.33
N GLN A 189 -28.31 -40.70 -22.63
CA GLN A 189 -29.40 -40.46 -23.55
C GLN A 189 -30.35 -41.66 -23.53
N LEU A 190 -31.63 -41.39 -23.29
CA LEU A 190 -32.74 -42.27 -23.63
C LEU A 190 -32.92 -42.21 -25.15
N GLN A 191 -32.65 -43.32 -25.85
CA GLN A 191 -33.14 -43.53 -27.21
C GLN A 191 -34.38 -44.42 -27.15
N VAL A 192 -35.37 -43.96 -27.92
CA VAL A 192 -36.69 -44.54 -28.20
C VAL A 192 -36.57 -45.76 -29.09
#